data_AF-A0A7R9MLJ1-F1
#
_entry.id   AF-A0A7R9MLJ1-F1
#
_cell.length_a   1.000
_cell.length_b   1.000
_cell.length_c   1.000
_cell.angle_alpha   90.00
_cell.angle_beta   90.00
_cell.angle_gamma   90.00
#
_symmetry.space_group_name_H-M   'P 1'
#
loop_
_entity.id
_entity.type
_entity.pdbx_description
1 polymer ?
#
loop_
_entity_poly.entity_id
_entity_poly.type
_entity_poly.pdbx_seq_one_letter_code
_entity_poly.pdbx_strand_id
1 'polypeptide(L)'
;MIQNPKASLLFYWDVFNRQVRIEGRVEKVSEAESVEYFGCRPRGSQLSARISQQSRPVESRDTLVERYKQEELLFPKDVPKPHFWGGFRIIPEVFEFWCGQTDRLHDRIRFFRPESSDRVDGKVSKMGEEGWAYERLQP
;
A
#
# COMPACT_ATOMS: atom_id res chain seq x y z
N MET A 1 -11.73 2.72 2.06
CA MET A 1 -11.32 2.42 0.67
C MET A 1 -12.48 2.02 -0.23
N ILE A 2 -13.49 1.26 0.23
CA ILE A 2 -14.64 0.88 -0.63
C ILE A 2 -15.51 2.06 -1.05
N GLN A 3 -15.73 3.05 -0.18
CA GLN A 3 -16.54 4.24 -0.48
C GLN A 3 -15.80 5.29 -1.33
N ASN A 4 -14.47 5.34 -1.21
CA ASN A 4 -13.62 6.24 -1.98
C ASN A 4 -12.32 5.47 -2.33
N PRO A 5 -12.23 4.89 -3.54
CA PRO A 5 -11.13 4.01 -3.93
C PRO A 5 -9.92 4.82 -4.41
N LYS A 6 -9.45 5.76 -3.59
CA LYS A 6 -8.26 6.56 -3.85
C LYS A 6 -7.35 6.51 -2.63
N ALA A 7 -6.05 6.32 -2.85
CA ALA A 7 -5.06 6.29 -1.79
C ALA A 7 -3.71 6.82 -2.26
N SER A 8 -2.88 7.17 -1.29
CA SER A 8 -1.48 7.53 -1.49
C SER A 8 -0.60 6.72 -0.55
N LEU A 9 0.60 6.38 -1.02
CA LEU A 9 1.67 5.77 -0.22
C LEU A 9 2.86 6.70 -0.16
N LEU A 10 3.58 6.63 0.96
CA LEU A 10 4.85 7.33 1.17
C LEU A 10 5.86 6.34 1.73
N PHE A 11 6.91 6.10 0.97
CA PHE A 11 8.10 5.38 1.43
C PHE A 11 9.15 6.43 1.76
N TYR A 12 9.68 6.40 2.98
CA TYR A 12 10.78 7.28 3.39
C TYR A 12 11.97 6.42 3.83
N TRP A 13 13.11 6.64 3.19
CA TRP A 13 14.37 6.01 3.54
C TRP A 13 15.35 7.07 4.00
N ASP A 14 15.35 7.29 5.31
CA ASP A 14 16.14 8.31 6.00
C ASP A 14 17.64 8.23 5.67
N VAL A 15 18.22 7.04 5.79
CA VAL A 15 19.67 6.80 5.53
C VAL A 15 20.07 7.17 4.09
N PHE A 16 19.14 7.08 3.14
CA PHE A 16 19.40 7.41 1.74
C PHE A 16 18.97 8.83 1.37
N ASN A 17 18.36 9.58 2.29
CA ASN A 17 17.67 10.83 2.01
C ASN A 17 16.75 10.69 0.79
N ARG A 18 15.94 9.64 0.76
CA ARG A 18 15.04 9.35 -0.37
C ARG A 18 13.62 9.18 0.10
N GLN A 19 12.70 9.67 -0.73
CA GLN A 19 11.28 9.47 -0.55
C GLN A 19 10.64 9.08 -1.88
N VAL A 20 9.69 8.15 -1.82
CA VAL A 20 8.84 7.79 -2.96
C VAL A 20 7.39 7.98 -2.57
N ARG A 21 6.66 8.79 -3.34
CA ARG A 21 5.20 8.88 -3.24
C ARG A 21 4.55 8.15 -4.40
N ILE A 22 3.45 7.46 -4.10
CA ILE A 22 2.64 6.76 -5.09
C ILE A 22 1.20 7.19 -4.85
N GLU A 23 0.49 7.61 -5.90
CA GLU A 23 -0.91 7.98 -5.82
C GLU A 23 -1.69 7.24 -6.90
N GLY A 24 -2.92 6.87 -6.59
CA GLY A 24 -3.82 6.32 -7.59
C GLY A 24 -5.08 5.69 -7.02
N ARG A 25 -5.81 5.03 -7.91
CA ARG A 25 -7.01 4.29 -7.56
C ARG A 25 -6.67 2.97 -6.86
N VAL A 26 -7.55 2.57 -5.94
CA VAL A 26 -7.41 1.34 -5.16
C VAL A 26 -8.36 0.28 -5.69
N GLU A 27 -7.86 -0.93 -5.87
CA GLU A 27 -8.68 -2.10 -6.19
C GLU A 27 -8.51 -3.16 -5.10
N LYS A 28 -9.61 -3.85 -4.77
CA LYS A 28 -9.54 -5.03 -3.91
C LYS A 28 -8.95 -6.18 -4.73
N VAL A 29 -7.99 -6.90 -4.16
CA VAL A 29 -7.41 -8.06 -4.84
C VAL A 29 -8.43 -9.21 -4.87
N SER A 30 -8.20 -10.18 -5.76
CA SER A 30 -9.10 -11.33 -5.86
C SER A 30 -9.12 -12.15 -4.57
N GLU A 31 -10.20 -12.89 -4.35
CA GLU A 31 -10.29 -13.80 -3.21
C GLU A 31 -9.21 -14.89 -3.30
N ALA A 32 -8.92 -15.40 -4.50
CA ALA A 32 -7.86 -16.38 -4.74
C ALA A 32 -6.49 -15.85 -4.32
N GLU A 33 -6.12 -14.65 -4.77
CA GLU A 33 -4.85 -14.00 -4.39
C GLU A 33 -4.78 -13.75 -2.87
N SER A 34 -5.90 -13.36 -2.26
CA SER A 34 -5.97 -13.17 -0.81
C SER A 34 -5.80 -14.49 -0.05
N VAL A 35 -6.40 -15.59 -0.51
CA VAL A 35 -6.27 -16.93 0.10
C VAL A 35 -4.84 -17.44 -0.01
N GLU A 36 -4.25 -17.35 -1.20
CA GLU A 36 -2.87 -17.75 -1.46
C GLU A 36 -1.89 -17.00 -0.55
N TYR A 37 -1.94 -15.67 -0.57
CA TYR A 37 -1.07 -14.86 0.27
C TYR A 37 -1.30 -15.12 1.77
N PHE A 38 -2.55 -15.30 2.20
CA PHE A 38 -2.85 -15.60 3.60
C PHE A 38 -2.19 -16.91 4.05
N GLY A 39 -2.23 -17.94 3.21
CA GLY A 39 -1.60 -19.24 3.47
C GLY A 39 -0.09 -19.18 3.63
N CYS A 40 0.59 -18.24 2.96
CA CYS A 40 2.03 -18.03 3.08
C CYS A 40 2.46 -17.33 4.39
N ARG A 41 1.53 -16.72 5.13
CA ARG A 41 1.87 -15.98 6.37
C ARG A 41 2.23 -16.94 7.50
N PRO A 42 3.09 -16.56 8.45
CA PRO A 42 3.33 -17.36 9.65
C PRO A 42 2.02 -17.66 10.41
N ARG A 43 1.89 -18.87 10.98
CA ARG A 43 0.67 -19.32 11.66
C ARG A 43 0.12 -18.32 12.69
N GLY A 44 0.98 -17.72 13.52
CA GLY A 44 0.54 -16.73 14.50
C GLY A 44 -0.09 -15.47 13.88
N SER A 45 0.37 -15.08 12.67
CA SER A 45 -0.23 -13.99 11.90
C SER A 45 -1.59 -14.36 11.32
N GLN A 46 -1.78 -15.63 10.92
CA GLN A 46 -3.06 -16.13 10.43
C GLN A 46 -4.10 -16.15 11.56
N LEU A 47 -3.75 -16.70 12.73
CA LEU A 47 -4.62 -16.74 13.91
C LEU A 47 -4.99 -15.34 14.40
N SER A 48 -4.01 -14.45 14.52
CA SER A 48 -4.24 -13.06 14.96
C SER A 48 -5.19 -12.31 14.03
N ALA A 49 -5.11 -12.57 12.72
CA ALA A 49 -6.01 -11.96 11.75
C ALA A 49 -7.47 -12.46 11.88
N ARG A 50 -7.70 -13.67 12.41
CA ARG A 50 -9.05 -14.20 12.63
C ARG A 50 -9.72 -13.66 13.88
N ILE A 51 -8.95 -13.47 14.96
CA ILE A 51 -9.49 -12.99 16.23
C ILE A 51 -9.65 -11.46 16.30
N SER A 52 -8.95 -10.73 15.43
CA SER A 52 -8.90 -9.28 15.46
C SER A 52 -9.91 -8.66 14.49
N GLN A 53 -11.02 -8.16 15.04
CA GLN A 53 -11.88 -7.21 14.34
C GLN A 53 -11.19 -5.85 14.36
N GLN A 54 -10.19 -5.68 13.49
CA GLN A 54 -9.29 -4.54 13.47
C GLN A 54 -10.05 -3.21 13.59
N SER A 55 -9.55 -2.33 14.45
CA SER A 55 -10.09 -0.99 14.77
C SER A 55 -11.36 -0.95 15.62
N ARG A 56 -11.92 -2.09 16.06
CA ARG A 56 -13.01 -2.09 17.05
C ARG A 56 -12.46 -2.05 18.49
N PRO A 57 -13.14 -1.37 19.43
CA PRO A 57 -12.80 -1.42 20.85
C PRO A 57 -12.83 -2.86 21.39
N VAL A 58 -11.94 -3.14 22.35
CA VAL A 58 -11.88 -4.39 23.10
C VAL A 58 -11.66 -4.07 24.57
N GLU A 59 -12.21 -4.89 25.46
CA GLU A 59 -12.16 -4.68 26.91
C GLU A 59 -10.74 -4.65 27.46
N SER A 60 -9.88 -5.57 27.02
CA SER A 60 -8.50 -5.64 27.47
C SER A 60 -7.61 -6.41 26.50
N ARG A 61 -6.31 -6.37 26.75
CA ARG A 61 -5.33 -7.24 26.07
C ARG A 61 -5.58 -8.71 26.38
N ASP A 62 -5.98 -9.05 27.61
CA ASP A 62 -6.20 -10.45 28.02
C ASP A 62 -7.35 -11.09 27.25
N THR A 63 -8.38 -10.31 26.93
CA THR A 63 -9.46 -10.74 26.03
C THR A 63 -8.93 -11.20 24.67
N LEU A 64 -7.92 -10.52 24.11
CA LEU A 64 -7.30 -10.92 22.85
C LEU A 64 -6.46 -12.19 22.99
N VAL A 65 -5.73 -12.34 24.11
CA VAL A 65 -4.94 -13.54 24.41
C VAL A 65 -5.84 -14.76 24.55
N GLU A 66 -6.97 -14.64 25.23
CA GLU A 66 -7.92 -15.74 25.40
C GLU A 66 -8.56 -16.15 24.07
N ARG A 67 -9.01 -15.17 23.25
CA ARG A 67 -9.50 -15.45 21.89
C ARG A 67 -8.44 -16.15 21.03
N TYR A 68 -7.18 -15.74 21.14
CA TYR A 68 -6.08 -16.37 20.40
C TYR A 68 -5.93 -17.84 20.77
N LYS A 69 -5.93 -18.17 22.08
CA LYS A 69 -5.84 -19.57 22.55
C LYS A 69 -7.02 -20.40 22.06
N GLN A 70 -8.23 -19.87 22.11
CA GLN A 70 -9.42 -20.54 21.59
C GLN A 70 -9.30 -20.80 20.09
N GLU A 71 -8.88 -19.81 19.31
CA GLU A 71 -8.68 -19.96 17.86
C GLU A 71 -7.58 -20.98 17.53
N GLU A 72 -6.51 -21.02 18.33
CA GLU A 72 -5.42 -21.98 18.20
C GLU A 72 -5.89 -23.43 18.42
N LEU A 73 -6.80 -23.65 19.38
CA LEU A 73 -7.42 -24.96 19.62
C LEU A 73 -8.39 -25.36 18.50
N LEU A 74 -9.12 -24.40 17.94
CA LEU A 74 -10.07 -24.63 16.85
C LEU A 74 -9.35 -24.97 15.53
N PHE A 75 -8.17 -24.38 15.28
CA PHE A 75 -7.40 -24.54 14.06
C PHE A 75 -6.00 -25.09 14.35
N PRO A 76 -5.86 -26.37 14.74
CA PRO A 76 -4.57 -26.96 15.13
C PRO A 76 -3.59 -27.13 13.96
N LYS A 77 -4.08 -27.14 12.71
CA LYS A 77 -3.27 -27.28 11.50
C LYS A 77 -3.45 -26.05 10.60
N ASP A 78 -4.47 -26.10 9.75
CA ASP A 78 -4.74 -25.08 8.75
C ASP A 78 -5.68 -24.03 9.32
N VAL A 79 -5.29 -22.77 9.14
CA VAL A 79 -6.09 -21.62 9.57
C VAL A 79 -6.72 -21.04 8.30
N PRO A 80 -8.05 -21.16 8.10
CA PRO A 80 -8.68 -20.60 6.91
C PRO A 80 -8.67 -19.08 6.98
N LYS A 81 -8.56 -18.42 5.82
CA LYS A 81 -8.67 -16.96 5.74
C LYS A 81 -10.06 -16.50 6.21
N PRO A 82 -10.18 -15.51 7.10
CA PRO A 82 -11.48 -14.96 7.47
C PRO A 82 -12.06 -14.10 6.32
N HIS A 83 -13.39 -14.08 6.18
CA HIS A 83 -14.08 -13.41 5.07
C HIS A 83 -13.84 -11.90 4.99
N PHE A 84 -13.58 -11.26 6.13
CA PHE A 84 -13.31 -9.82 6.22
C PHE A 84 -11.85 -9.45 5.93
N TRP A 85 -10.96 -10.43 5.78
CA TRP A 85 -9.54 -10.22 5.51
C TRP A 85 -9.24 -10.38 4.02
N GLY A 86 -8.41 -9.50 3.48
CA GLY A 86 -7.94 -9.54 2.10
C GLY A 86 -6.96 -8.41 1.80
N GLY A 87 -6.50 -8.37 0.55
CA GLY A 87 -5.58 -7.36 0.07
C GLY A 87 -6.25 -6.23 -0.71
N PHE A 88 -5.51 -5.13 -0.85
CA PHE A 88 -5.79 -4.06 -1.80
C PHE A 88 -4.51 -3.76 -2.58
N ARG A 89 -4.67 -3.36 -3.84
CA ARG A 89 -3.59 -2.84 -4.69
C ARG A 89 -3.90 -1.41 -5.08
N ILE A 90 -2.86 -0.59 -5.17
CA ILE A 90 -2.96 0.73 -5.82
C ILE A 90 -2.56 0.55 -7.27
N ILE A 91 -3.39 1.03 -8.18
CA ILE A 91 -3.03 1.20 -9.58
C ILE A 91 -2.42 2.59 -9.71
N PRO A 92 -1.10 2.70 -9.90
CA PRO A 92 -0.42 3.99 -9.86
C PRO A 92 -0.85 4.88 -11.02
N GLU A 93 -1.23 6.11 -10.69
CA GLU A 93 -1.52 7.19 -11.63
C GLU A 93 -0.45 8.27 -11.55
N VAL A 94 0.22 8.37 -10.38
CA VAL A 94 1.34 9.28 -10.12
C VAL A 94 2.41 8.56 -9.31
N PHE A 95 3.68 8.77 -9.70
CA PHE A 95 4.84 8.52 -8.85
C PHE A 95 5.58 9.83 -8.61
N GLU A 96 6.13 10.03 -7.42
CA GLU A 96 7.11 11.10 -7.16
C GLU A 96 8.36 10.48 -6.53
N PHE A 97 9.51 10.73 -7.13
CA PHE A 97 10.81 10.40 -6.59
C PHE A 97 11.45 11.67 -6.05
N TRP A 98 11.71 11.68 -4.75
CA TRP A 98 12.36 12.76 -4.05
C TRP A 98 13.75 12.30 -3.58
N CYS A 99 14.76 13.12 -3.83
CA CYS A 99 16.12 12.95 -3.33
C CYS A 99 16.56 14.20 -2.59
N GLY A 100 16.89 14.03 -1.31
CA GLY A 100 17.39 15.08 -0.45
C GLY A 100 18.77 15.54 -0.89
N GLN A 101 19.01 16.83 -0.70
CA GLN A 101 20.24 17.53 -1.07
C GLN A 101 20.64 18.43 0.11
N THR A 102 21.95 18.54 0.37
CA THR A 102 22.49 19.27 1.52
C THR A 102 22.29 20.78 1.43
N ASP A 103 22.19 21.32 0.21
CA ASP A 103 21.94 22.72 -0.10
C ASP A 103 20.44 23.10 -0.09
N ARG A 104 19.56 22.13 0.25
CA ARG A 104 18.10 22.25 0.29
C ARG A 104 17.43 22.34 -1.09
N LEU A 105 18.18 22.22 -2.19
CA LEU A 105 17.64 22.17 -3.54
C LEU A 105 17.29 20.71 -3.92
N HIS A 106 16.32 20.14 -3.22
CA HIS A 106 15.94 18.74 -3.38
C HIS A 106 15.49 18.41 -4.81
N ASP A 107 15.90 17.23 -5.29
CA ASP A 107 15.40 16.72 -6.55
C ASP A 107 14.01 16.14 -6.37
N ARG A 108 13.05 16.59 -7.17
CA ARG A 108 11.71 16.02 -7.24
C ARG A 108 11.37 15.72 -8.68
N ILE A 109 11.27 14.44 -9.02
CA ILE A 109 10.87 13.96 -10.34
C ILE A 109 9.51 13.29 -10.20
N ARG A 110 8.49 13.89 -10.79
CA ARG A 110 7.12 13.37 -10.79
C ARG A 110 6.83 12.71 -12.13
N PHE A 111 6.32 11.48 -12.07
CA PHE A 111 5.73 10.77 -13.20
C PHE A 111 4.22 10.79 -13.09
N PHE A 112 3.51 10.97 -14.19
CA PHE A 112 2.05 10.94 -14.27
C PHE A 112 1.60 10.40 -15.64
N ARG A 113 0.37 9.88 -15.71
CA ARG A 113 -0.26 9.54 -17.00
C ARG A 113 -1.06 10.74 -17.52
N PRO A 114 -0.64 11.40 -18.62
CA PRO A 114 -1.39 12.52 -19.17
C PRO A 114 -2.71 12.07 -19.81
N GLU A 115 -3.78 12.83 -19.62
CA GLU A 115 -5.09 12.58 -20.27
C GLU A 115 -5.06 12.90 -21.78
N SER A 116 -4.17 13.81 -22.20
CA SER A 116 -3.94 14.17 -23.60
C SER A 116 -2.46 14.50 -23.83
N SER A 117 -1.98 14.31 -25.07
CA SER A 117 -0.61 14.65 -25.48
C SER A 117 -0.28 16.14 -25.31
N ASP A 118 -1.29 17.01 -25.34
CA ASP A 118 -1.14 18.46 -25.21
C ASP A 118 -0.64 18.89 -23.83
N ARG A 119 -0.75 18.01 -22.81
CA ARG A 119 -0.16 18.26 -21.48
C ARG A 119 1.37 18.13 -21.44
N VAL A 120 2.01 17.69 -22.52
CA VAL A 120 3.45 17.45 -22.55
C VAL A 120 4.10 18.41 -23.54
N ASP A 121 4.66 19.50 -23.00
CA ASP A 121 5.22 20.61 -23.79
C ASP A 121 6.66 20.36 -24.30
N GLY A 122 7.31 19.29 -23.84
CA GLY A 122 8.69 18.93 -24.17
C GLY A 122 9.75 19.80 -23.48
N LYS A 123 9.35 20.88 -22.80
CA LYS A 123 10.25 21.81 -22.11
C LYS A 123 10.29 21.53 -20.61
N VAL A 124 9.13 21.52 -19.96
CA VAL A 124 8.97 21.24 -18.53
C VAL A 124 8.60 19.78 -18.32
N SER A 125 7.65 19.29 -19.11
CA SER A 125 7.15 17.92 -19.03
C SER A 125 7.62 17.15 -20.26
N LYS A 126 8.10 15.92 -20.06
CA LYS A 126 8.67 15.06 -21.10
C LYS A 126 7.94 13.74 -21.14
N MET A 127 7.81 13.15 -22.34
CA MET A 127 7.32 11.78 -22.46
C MET A 127 8.35 10.81 -21.90
N GLY A 128 7.87 9.85 -21.11
CA GLY A 128 8.58 8.66 -20.68
C GLY A 128 8.07 7.43 -21.43
N GLU A 129 8.31 6.26 -20.84
CA GLU A 129 7.92 4.97 -21.41
C GLU A 129 6.47 4.60 -21.06
N GLU A 130 5.88 3.67 -21.81
CA GLU A 130 4.58 3.05 -21.51
C GLU A 130 3.42 4.05 -21.23
N GLY A 131 3.46 5.21 -21.89
CA GLY A 131 2.44 6.26 -21.75
C GLY A 131 2.56 7.11 -20.49
N TRP A 132 3.68 7.03 -19.77
CA TRP A 132 4.00 7.98 -18.70
C TRP A 132 4.60 9.26 -19.27
N ALA A 133 4.35 10.38 -18.61
CA ALA A 133 5.12 11.61 -18.73
C ALA A 133 5.78 11.92 -17.39
N TYR A 134 6.84 12.71 -17.41
CA TYR A 134 7.51 13.15 -16.19
C TYR A 134 7.96 14.60 -16.26
N GLU A 135 8.05 15.22 -15.08
CA GLU A 135 8.44 16.61 -14.90
C GLU A 135 9.24 16.77 -13.61
N ARG A 136 10.08 17.81 -13.57
CA ARG A 136 10.77 18.20 -12.35
C ARG A 136 9.90 19.20 -11.59
N LEU A 137 9.71 18.94 -10.29
CA LEU A 137 9.06 19.89 -9.38
C LEU A 137 10.12 20.69 -8.61
N GLN A 138 9.74 21.89 -8.18
CA GLN A 138 10.51 22.63 -7.18
C GLN A 138 10.49 21.86 -5.84
N PRO A 139 11.57 21.90 -5.04
CA PRO A 139 11.67 21.21 -3.76
C PRO A 139 10.51 21.56 -2.82
#